data_AF-A0A8B3C2N7-F1
#
_entry.id   AF-A0A8B3C2N7-F1
#
_cell.length_a   1.000
_cell.length_b   1.000
_cell.length_c   1.000
_cell.angle_alpha   90.00
_cell.angle_beta   90.00
_cell.angle_gamma   90.00
#
_symmetry.space_group_name_H-M   'P 1'
#
loop_
_entity.id
_entity.type
_entity.pdbx_description
1 polymer ?
#
loop_
_entity_poly.entity_id
_entity_poly.type
_entity_poly.pdbx_seq_one_letter_code
_entity_poly.pdbx_strand_id
1 'polypeptide(L)' 'SHFGHGCTFLLVVNGNEKGHIWFDGRADYSGLVPKLKDGQRISFIEWYITFLDMEIENINESLTNSTTA' A
#
# COMPACT_ATOMS: atom_id res chain seq x y z
N SER A 1 -0.37 11.23 -4.93
CA SER A 1 -1.34 10.53 -5.80
C SER A 1 -2.75 10.84 -5.32
N HIS A 2 -3.67 11.24 -6.19
CA HIS A 2 -5.07 11.47 -5.84
C HIS A 2 -5.80 10.12 -5.74
N PHE A 3 -5.95 9.56 -4.54
CA PHE A 3 -6.83 8.42 -4.31
C PHE A 3 -8.28 8.90 -4.13
N GLY A 4 -8.81 9.57 -5.17
CA GLY A 4 -10.22 9.96 -5.26
C GLY A 4 -11.12 8.88 -5.89
N HIS A 5 -10.51 7.81 -6.40
CA HIS A 5 -11.20 6.61 -6.86
C HIS A 5 -11.14 5.59 -5.73
N GLY A 6 -12.25 4.93 -5.40
CA GLY A 6 -12.42 4.00 -4.26
C GLY A 6 -11.58 2.72 -4.28
N CYS A 7 -10.35 2.81 -4.77
CA CYS A 7 -9.33 1.80 -4.74
C CYS A 7 -8.81 1.63 -3.31
N THR A 8 -8.67 0.37 -2.88
CA THR A 8 -8.27 0.03 -1.51
C THR A 8 -7.35 -1.17 -1.48
N PHE A 9 -6.69 -1.40 -0.35
CA PHE A 9 -5.94 -2.63 -0.09
C PHE A 9 -6.76 -3.56 0.80
N LEU A 10 -6.75 -4.84 0.45
CA LEU A 10 -7.49 -5.90 1.13
C LEU A 10 -6.49 -6.87 1.78
N LEU A 11 -6.74 -7.22 3.04
CA LEU A 11 -6.08 -8.33 3.72
C LEU A 11 -6.91 -9.60 3.52
N VAL A 12 -6.31 -10.63 2.91
CA VAL A 12 -6.96 -11.94 2.80
C VAL A 12 -6.80 -12.70 4.12
N VAL A 13 -7.93 -13.15 4.68
CA VAL A 13 -7.95 -13.78 6.03
C VAL A 13 -8.14 -15.30 6.02
N ASN A 14 -8.46 -15.90 4.87
CA ASN A 14 -8.69 -17.35 4.72
C ASN A 14 -8.29 -17.84 3.30
N GLY A 15 -8.09 -19.15 3.15
CA GLY A 15 -7.67 -19.80 1.90
C GLY A 15 -6.17 -19.72 1.65
N ASN A 16 -5.76 -20.10 0.44
CA ASN A 16 -4.34 -20.20 0.06
C ASN A 16 -3.60 -18.85 0.06
N GLU A 17 -4.33 -17.74 -0.09
CA GLU A 17 -3.75 -16.39 -0.10
C GLU A 17 -3.78 -15.72 1.29
N LYS A 18 -4.16 -16.43 2.35
CA LYS A 18 -4.23 -15.89 3.72
C LYS A 18 -2.92 -15.20 4.12
N GLY A 19 -3.04 -13.98 4.63
CA GLY A 19 -1.92 -13.16 5.08
C GLY A 19 -1.30 -12.28 4.00
N HIS A 20 -1.71 -12.41 2.74
CA HIS A 20 -1.23 -11.59 1.64
C HIS A 20 -2.16 -10.42 1.32
N ILE A 21 -1.58 -9.37 0.75
CA ILE A 21 -2.29 -8.15 0.37
C ILE A 21 -2.73 -8.16 -1.08
N TRP A 22 -3.96 -7.71 -1.31
CA TRP A 22 -4.55 -7.54 -2.63
C TRP A 22 -4.94 -6.08 -2.83
N PHE A 23 -4.78 -5.59 -4.06
CA PHE A 23 -5.29 -4.30 -4.48
C PHE A 23 -6.68 -4.49 -5.09
N ASP A 24 -7.65 -3.76 -4.56
CA ASP A 24 -8.96 -3.60 -5.16
C ASP A 24 -8.95 -2.39 -6.08
N GLY A 25 -8.75 -2.65 -7.37
CA GLY A 25 -8.77 -1.64 -8.42
C GLY A 25 -9.99 -1.74 -9.31
N ARG A 26 -11.10 -2.30 -8.80
CA ARG A 26 -12.34 -2.47 -9.57
C ARG A 26 -12.96 -1.14 -10.00
N ALA A 27 -12.74 -0.06 -9.24
CA ALA A 27 -13.13 1.29 -9.64
C ALA A 27 -12.46 1.75 -10.95
N ASP A 28 -11.29 1.18 -11.26
CA ASP A 28 -10.45 1.53 -12.42
C ASP A 28 -10.39 0.38 -13.45
N TYR A 29 -11.35 -0.56 -13.41
CA TYR A 29 -11.43 -1.74 -14.32
C TYR A 29 -10.24 -2.71 -14.25
N SER A 30 -9.36 -2.58 -13.26
CA SER A 30 -8.18 -3.45 -13.10
C SER A 30 -8.44 -4.72 -12.28
N GLY A 31 -9.63 -4.81 -11.65
CA GLY A 31 -10.06 -5.99 -10.90
C GLY A 31 -9.42 -6.12 -9.52
N LEU A 32 -9.35 -7.35 -9.02
CA LEU A 32 -8.61 -7.69 -7.81
C LEU A 32 -7.26 -8.26 -8.22
N VAL A 33 -6.17 -7.60 -7.85
CA VAL A 33 -4.82 -8.03 -8.22
C VAL A 33 -3.95 -8.21 -6.98
N PRO A 34 -3.13 -9.26 -6.91
CA PRO A 34 -2.23 -9.47 -5.78
C PRO A 34 -1.18 -8.36 -5.74
N LYS A 35 -0.90 -7.84 -4.54
CA LYS A 35 0.23 -6.91 -4.38
C LYS A 35 1.52 -7.71 -4.33
N LEU A 36 2.49 -7.28 -5.15
CA LEU A 36 3.78 -7.95 -5.27
C LEU A 36 4.91 -7.08 -4.75
N LYS A 37 5.90 -7.73 -4.14
CA LYS A 37 7.25 -7.21 -3.84
C LYS A 37 8.25 -8.20 -4.41
N ASP A 38 9.14 -7.74 -5.28
CA ASP A 38 10.15 -8.58 -5.94
C ASP A 38 9.55 -9.83 -6.64
N GLY A 39 8.38 -9.65 -7.26
CA GLY A 39 7.65 -10.72 -7.95
C GLY A 39 6.90 -11.70 -7.04
N GLN A 40 7.02 -11.57 -5.72
CA GLN A 40 6.36 -12.43 -4.73
C GLN A 40 5.18 -11.74 -4.07
N ARG A 41 4.21 -12.53 -3.56
CA ARG A 41 3.10 -12.00 -2.77
C ARG A 41 3.66 -11.31 -1.52
N ILE A 42 3.24 -10.07 -1.28
CA ILE A 42 3.65 -9.35 -0.07
C ILE A 42 2.74 -9.77 1.09
N SER A 43 3.35 -10.04 2.26
CA SER A 43 2.59 -10.27 3.49
C SER A 43 2.06 -8.95 4.07
N PHE A 44 1.07 -9.04 4.97
CA PHE A 44 0.57 -7.89 5.70
C PHE A 44 1.68 -7.11 6.42
N ILE A 45 2.58 -7.80 7.12
CA ILE A 45 3.62 -7.14 7.92
C ILE A 45 4.61 -6.39 7.04
N GLU A 46 5.02 -6.97 5.91
CA GLU A 46 5.93 -6.31 4.96
C GLU A 46 5.27 -5.09 4.31
N TRP A 47 4.00 -5.21 3.90
CA TRP A 47 3.25 -4.10 3.33
C TRP A 47 3.05 -2.97 4.34
N TYR A 48 2.68 -3.31 5.58
CA TYR A 48 2.40 -2.31 6.61
C TYR A 48 3.66 -1.58 7.07
N ILE A 49 4.78 -2.28 7.26
CA ILE A 49 6.06 -1.64 7.57
C ILE A 49 6.49 -0.70 6.42
N THR A 50 6.40 -1.17 5.17
CA THR A 50 6.75 -0.34 4.00
C THR A 50 5.89 0.93 3.93
N PHE A 51 4.59 0.83 4.27
CA PHE A 51 3.71 1.98 4.36
C PHE A 51 4.15 2.94 5.48
N LEU A 52 4.44 2.43 6.69
CA LEU A 52 4.88 3.26 7.80
C LEU A 52 6.19 3.98 7.53
N ASP A 53 7.17 3.29 6.92
CA ASP A 53 8.46 3.88 6.56
C ASP A 53 8.27 5.06 5.58
N MET A 54 7.44 4.88 4.55
CA MET A 54 7.09 5.93 3.59
C MET A 54 6.40 7.13 4.27
N GLU A 55 5.47 6.90 5.20
CA GLU A 55 4.80 7.99 5.91
C GLU A 55 5.76 8.77 6.82
N ILE A 56 6.70 8.09 7.48
CA ILE A 56 7.74 8.72 8.29
C ILE A 56 8.65 9.59 7.42
N GLU A 57 9.08 9.09 6.26
CA GLU A 57 9.87 9.85 5.29
C GLU A 57 9.13 11.11 4.83
N ASN A 58 7.86 10.98 4.43
CA ASN A 58 7.01 12.10 4.01
C ASN A 58 6.90 13.18 5.10
N ILE A 59 6.74 12.77 6.36
CA ILE A 59 6.68 13.69 7.51
C ILE A 59 8.01 14.43 7.66
N ASN A 60 9.13 13.72 7.60
CA ASN A 60 10.46 14.32 7.74
C ASN A 60 10.77 15.31 6.60
N GLU A 61 10.39 14.99 5.37
CA GLU A 61 10.52 15.89 4.22
C GLU A 61 9.68 17.15 4.40
N SER A 62 8.43 17.02 4.82
CA SER A 62 7.53 18.15 5.10
C SER A 62 8.11 19.09 6.17
N LEU A 63 8.67 18.55 7.26
CA LEU A 63 9.29 19.33 8.33
C LEU A 63 10.54 20.07 7.84
N THR A 64 11.37 19.39 7.05
CA THR A 64 12.60 19.97 6.49
C THR A 64 12.27 21.16 5.57
N ASN A 65 11.34 20.96 4.63
CA ASN A 65 10.92 21.98 3.68
C ASN A 65 10.29 23.21 4.35
N SER A 66 9.60 23.02 5.49
CA SER A 66 9.00 24.12 6.27
C SER A 66 10.03 24.95 7.03
N THR A 67 11.24 24.42 7.27
CA THR A 67 12.31 25.10 8.04
C THR A 67 13.30 25.81 7.13
N THR A 68 13.41 25.39 5.86
CA THR A 68 14.31 25.98 4.86
C THR A 68 13.64 27.02 3.95
N ALA A 69 12.33 27.24 4.07
CA ALA A 69 11.56 28.27 3.38
C ALA A 69 11.44 29.54 4.23
#